data_AF-A0A1B0CED6-F1
#
_entry.id   AF-A0A1B0CED6-F1
#
_cell.length_a   1.000
_cell.length_b   1.000
_cell.length_c   1.000
_cell.angle_alpha   90.00
_cell.angle_beta   90.00
_cell.angle_gamma   90.00
#
_symmetry.space_group_name_H-M   'P 1'
#
loop_
_entity.id
_entity.type
_entity.pdbx_description
1 polymer ?
#
loop_
_entity_poly.entity_id
_entity_poly.type
_entity_poly.pdbx_seq_one_letter_code
_entity_poly.pdbx_strand_id
1 'polypeptide(L)'
;MTGRAGGSTALVAGASGGGGGWGGPQRLSRNELKLLDEKELIFELVKDICNELDVRSLCHKILQNVSILLNADRGSLFLVQGRTNACQNGPKKCLVSKLFDVCPRSTLEEMEQQEEVRVAWGTGIAGHVAESGEPVNIPDAYQ
;
A
#
# COMPACT_ATOMS: atom_id res chain seq x y z
N MET A 1 -11.05 -78.55 3.32
CA MET A 1 -9.91 -78.21 2.44
C MET A 1 -10.00 -76.72 2.17
N THR A 2 -9.38 -75.89 3.02
CA THR A 2 -7.99 -75.36 2.88
C THR A 2 -7.90 -74.38 1.71
N GLY A 3 -7.51 -73.12 1.88
CA GLY A 3 -6.90 -72.49 3.05
C GLY A 3 -6.62 -71.00 2.86
N ARG A 4 -6.15 -70.41 3.97
CA ARG A 4 -5.47 -69.12 4.08
C ARG A 4 -4.15 -69.13 3.31
N ALA A 5 -3.78 -67.98 2.76
CA ALA A 5 -2.43 -67.42 2.68
C ALA A 5 -2.64 -65.89 2.69
N GLY A 6 -2.09 -65.09 3.62
CA GLY A 6 -0.67 -64.96 3.98
C GLY A 6 -0.01 -64.08 2.90
N GLY A 7 0.59 -62.92 3.13
CA GLY A 7 1.12 -62.23 4.30
C GLY A 7 2.24 -61.30 3.80
N SER A 8 2.75 -60.45 4.69
CA SER A 8 4.06 -59.74 4.62
C SER A 8 4.06 -58.35 3.91
N THR A 9 4.13 -57.25 4.70
CA THR A 9 5.34 -56.50 5.14
C THR A 9 5.79 -55.50 4.05
N ALA A 10 6.22 -54.25 4.25
CA ALA A 10 6.93 -53.57 5.32
C ALA A 10 6.84 -52.04 5.03
N LEU A 11 6.67 -51.18 6.04
CA LEU A 11 7.68 -50.23 6.55
C LEU A 11 8.06 -49.01 5.66
N VAL A 12 7.71 -47.84 6.23
CA VAL A 12 8.47 -46.58 6.45
C VAL A 12 8.77 -45.54 5.36
N ALA A 13 8.84 -44.31 5.90
CA ALA A 13 9.36 -43.02 5.43
C ALA A 13 8.32 -42.17 4.67
N GLY A 14 7.91 -40.98 5.10
CA GLY A 14 8.63 -39.98 5.90
C GLY A 14 9.15 -38.88 4.98
N ALA A 15 8.33 -37.84 4.75
CA ALA A 15 8.76 -36.49 4.32
C ALA A 15 7.55 -35.56 4.55
N SER A 16 7.47 -34.79 5.64
CA SER A 16 8.21 -33.54 5.86
C SER A 16 8.08 -32.57 4.68
N GLY A 17 7.17 -31.61 4.82
CA GLY A 17 7.01 -30.49 3.88
C GLY A 17 6.14 -29.37 4.44
N GLY A 18 6.10 -29.18 5.77
CA GLY A 18 5.47 -28.03 6.40
C GLY A 18 6.44 -26.86 6.43
N GLY A 19 6.57 -26.15 5.30
CA GLY A 19 7.32 -24.91 5.21
C GLY A 19 6.58 -23.80 5.97
N GLY A 20 6.73 -23.77 7.30
CA GLY A 20 6.32 -22.65 8.13
C GLY A 20 7.22 -21.46 7.85
N GLY A 21 6.78 -20.61 6.92
CA GLY A 21 7.43 -19.35 6.61
C GLY A 21 7.61 -18.51 7.87
N TRP A 22 8.78 -17.91 7.97
CA TRP A 22 9.16 -17.00 9.03
C TRP A 22 8.15 -15.85 9.05
N GLY A 23 7.33 -15.81 10.10
CA GLY A 23 6.37 -14.74 10.32
C GLY A 23 7.13 -13.44 10.50
N GLY A 24 7.23 -12.64 9.43
CA GLY A 24 7.47 -11.22 9.57
C GLY A 24 6.39 -10.59 10.47
N PRO A 25 6.62 -9.38 11.01
CA PRO A 25 5.64 -8.71 11.86
C PRO A 25 4.27 -8.72 11.16
N GLN A 26 3.34 -9.50 11.70
CA GLN A 26 2.02 -9.63 11.11
C GLN A 26 1.30 -8.30 11.36
N ARG A 27 1.00 -7.56 10.29
CA ARG A 27 0.21 -6.33 10.38
C ARG A 27 -1.12 -6.65 11.07
N LEU A 28 -1.43 -5.94 12.15
CA LEU A 28 -2.70 -6.09 12.85
C LEU A 28 -3.87 -5.83 11.90
N SER A 29 -4.93 -6.62 12.05
CA SER A 29 -6.14 -6.45 11.26
C SER A 29 -6.81 -5.11 11.59
N ARG A 30 -7.63 -4.61 10.66
CA ARG A 30 -8.36 -3.36 10.85
C ARG A 30 -9.25 -3.36 12.11
N ASN A 31 -9.76 -4.53 12.51
CA ASN A 31 -10.59 -4.62 13.70
C ASN A 31 -9.76 -4.53 14.97
N GLU A 32 -8.57 -5.13 14.99
CA GLU A 32 -7.63 -5.04 16.11
C GLU A 32 -7.12 -3.59 16.27
N LEU A 33 -6.79 -2.93 15.16
CA LEU A 33 -6.36 -1.53 15.17
C LEU A 33 -7.41 -0.57 15.75
N LYS A 34 -8.70 -0.87 15.60
CA LYS A 34 -9.80 -0.06 16.16
C LYS A 34 -9.97 -0.21 17.67
N LEU A 35 -9.40 -1.26 18.25
CA LEU A 35 -9.47 -1.53 19.69
C LEU A 35 -8.31 -0.90 20.46
N LEU A 36 -7.31 -0.37 19.75
CA LEU A 36 -6.14 0.28 20.34
C LEU A 36 -6.47 1.71 20.76
N ASP A 37 -5.84 2.15 21.84
CA ASP A 37 -5.81 3.56 22.20
C ASP A 37 -5.04 4.37 21.15
N GLU A 38 -5.34 5.67 21.02
CA GLU A 38 -4.77 6.54 19.98
C GLU A 38 -3.23 6.46 19.89
N LYS A 39 -2.54 6.45 21.04
CA LYS A 39 -1.07 6.35 21.10
C LYS A 39 -0.55 5.00 20.62
N GLU A 40 -1.25 3.92 20.97
CA GLU A 40 -0.90 2.56 20.55
C GLU A 40 -1.16 2.38 19.05
N LEU A 41 -2.29 2.89 18.56
CA LEU A 41 -2.62 2.91 17.13
C LEU A 41 -1.53 3.61 16.32
N ILE A 42 -1.17 4.84 16.68
CA ILE A 42 -0.12 5.59 15.99
C ILE A 42 1.19 4.81 15.99
N PHE A 43 1.58 4.23 17.13
CA PHE A 43 2.82 3.48 17.25
C PHE A 43 2.84 2.22 16.38
N GLU A 44 1.75 1.45 16.34
CA GLU A 44 1.63 0.28 15.47
C GLU A 44 1.67 0.66 13.99
N LEU A 45 1.01 1.75 13.60
CA LEU A 45 1.05 2.24 12.22
C LEU A 45 2.44 2.78 11.81
N VAL A 46 3.19 3.35 12.75
CA VAL A 46 4.59 3.77 12.52
C VAL A 46 5.50 2.54 12.36
N LYS A 47 5.34 1.51 13.19
CA LYS A 47 6.11 0.26 13.02
C LYS A 47 5.84 -0.39 11.67
N ASP A 48 4.59 -0.39 11.21
CA ASP A 48 4.19 -0.98 9.94
C ASP A 48 4.89 -0.32 8.73
N ILE A 49 5.09 1.01 8.76
CA ILE A 49 5.84 1.73 7.71
C ILE A 49 7.37 1.60 7.87
N CYS A 50 7.90 1.58 9.10
CA CYS A 50 9.35 1.57 9.33
C CYS A 50 10.03 0.27 8.91
N ASN A 51 9.27 -0.83 8.80
CA ASN A 51 9.78 -2.12 8.38
C ASN A 51 9.75 -2.34 6.85
N GLU A 52 9.32 -1.34 6.09
CA GLU A 52 9.22 -1.43 4.64
C GLU A 52 10.39 -0.73 3.95
N LEU A 53 11.12 -1.47 3.10
CA LEU A 53 12.29 -0.97 2.38
C LEU A 53 11.96 -0.60 0.93
N ASP A 54 10.92 -1.20 0.35
CA ASP A 54 10.51 -0.89 -1.01
C ASP A 54 9.66 0.38 -1.03
N VAL A 55 10.06 1.38 -1.84
CA VAL A 55 9.40 2.69 -1.88
C VAL A 55 7.94 2.57 -2.33
N ARG A 56 7.63 1.67 -3.27
CA ARG A 56 6.26 1.50 -3.76
C ARG A 56 5.38 0.88 -2.68
N SER A 57 5.83 -0.20 -2.07
CA SER A 57 5.15 -0.83 -0.93
C SER A 57 4.98 0.14 0.23
N LEU A 58 6.03 0.90 0.54
CA LEU A 58 6.04 1.90 1.61
C LEU A 58 4.99 2.98 1.36
N CYS A 59 4.94 3.57 0.15
CA CYS A 59 3.97 4.60 -0.19
C CYS A 59 2.52 4.09 -0.10
N HIS A 60 2.27 2.84 -0.50
CA HIS A 60 0.94 2.23 -0.37
C HIS A 60 0.55 2.03 1.09
N LYS A 61 1.46 1.48 1.93
CA LYS A 61 1.25 1.36 3.38
C LYS A 61 1.02 2.71 4.05
N ILE A 62 1.78 3.74 3.68
CA ILE A 62 1.58 5.11 4.18
C ILE A 62 0.16 5.58 3.86
N LEU A 63 -0.32 5.44 2.62
CA LEU A 63 -1.67 5.84 2.23
C LEU A 63 -2.73 5.06 3.01
N GLN A 64 -2.56 3.76 3.20
CA GLN A 64 -3.48 2.95 4.00
C GLN A 64 -3.48 3.37 5.48
N ASN A 65 -2.31 3.63 6.07
CA ASN A 65 -2.18 4.01 7.48
C ASN A 65 -2.76 5.41 7.74
N VAL A 66 -2.46 6.37 6.86
CA VAL A 66 -3.05 7.72 6.90
C VAL A 66 -4.56 7.67 6.73
N SER A 67 -5.08 6.83 5.82
CA SER A 67 -6.53 6.67 5.64
C SER A 67 -7.22 6.13 6.90
N ILE A 68 -6.56 5.22 7.62
CA ILE A 68 -7.05 4.71 8.92
C ILE A 68 -7.02 5.81 9.98
N LEU A 69 -5.91 6.55 10.09
CA LEU A 69 -5.73 7.62 11.09
C LEU A 69 -6.72 8.77 10.93
N LEU A 70 -6.94 9.20 9.68
CA LEU A 70 -7.84 10.31 9.35
C LEU A 70 -9.29 9.87 9.15
N ASN A 71 -9.57 8.57 9.24
CA ASN A 71 -10.85 7.97 8.90
C ASN A 71 -11.35 8.40 7.50
N ALA A 72 -10.43 8.48 6.54
CA ALA A 72 -10.70 8.80 5.14
C ALA A 72 -11.13 7.55 4.35
N ASP A 73 -11.96 7.73 3.32
CA ASP A 73 -12.36 6.63 2.44
C ASP A 73 -11.19 6.19 1.55
N ARG A 74 -10.54 7.17 0.90
CA ARG A 74 -9.51 6.94 -0.12
C ARG A 74 -8.40 7.98 -0.07
N GLY A 75 -7.22 7.61 -0.55
CA GLY A 75 -6.07 8.47 -0.68
C GLY A 75 -5.38 8.28 -2.03
N SER A 76 -4.63 9.28 -2.48
CA SER A 76 -3.81 9.17 -3.69
C SER A 76 -2.50 9.90 -3.50
N LEU A 77 -1.43 9.37 -4.08
CA LEU A 77 -0.10 9.97 -4.01
C LEU A 77 0.37 10.40 -5.39
N PHE A 78 0.74 11.67 -5.53
CA PHE A 78 1.27 12.24 -6.76
C PHE A 78 2.74 12.61 -6.55
N LEU A 79 3.59 12.21 -7.50
CA LEU A 79 5.00 12.56 -7.54
C LEU A 79 5.23 13.61 -8.62
N VAL A 80 6.06 14.59 -8.31
CA VAL A 80 6.45 15.62 -9.28
C VAL A 80 7.47 15.04 -10.25
N GLN A 81 7.15 15.05 -11.54
CA GLN A 81 8.04 14.67 -12.63
C GLN A 81 8.36 15.90 -13.49
N GLY A 82 9.64 16.27 -13.52
CA GLY A 82 10.15 17.38 -14.33
C GLY A 82 11.41 17.99 -13.74
N ARG A 83 12.29 18.53 -14.59
CA ARG A 83 13.50 19.21 -14.11
C ARG A 83 13.14 20.62 -13.63
N THR A 84 13.70 21.03 -12.48
CA THR A 84 13.48 22.38 -11.94
C THR A 84 14.15 23.49 -12.79
N ASN A 85 15.11 23.11 -13.66
CA ASN A 85 15.97 24.02 -14.43
C ASN A 85 15.53 24.17 -15.89
N ALA A 86 14.24 24.35 -16.16
CA ALA A 86 13.82 24.71 -17.51
C ALA A 86 14.18 26.18 -17.75
N CYS A 87 15.23 26.41 -18.53
CA CYS A 87 15.28 27.59 -19.39
C CYS A 87 13.93 27.68 -20.16
N GLN A 88 13.53 28.88 -20.59
CA GLN A 88 12.17 29.25 -21.00
C GLN A 88 11.52 28.45 -22.16
N ASN A 89 12.07 27.29 -22.56
CA ASN A 89 11.53 26.33 -23.52
C ASN A 89 11.59 24.85 -23.07
N GLY A 90 11.83 24.55 -21.78
CA GLY A 90 11.88 23.17 -21.27
C GLY A 90 10.49 22.55 -21.02
N PRO A 91 10.38 21.21 -20.96
CA PRO A 91 9.11 20.53 -20.69
C PRO A 91 8.56 20.97 -19.32
N LYS A 92 7.31 21.44 -19.31
CA LYS A 92 6.61 21.86 -18.08
C LYS A 92 6.59 20.70 -17.08
N LYS A 93 6.75 21.00 -15.79
CA LYS A 93 6.58 20.02 -14.70
C LYS A 93 5.21 19.35 -14.85
N CYS A 94 5.09 18.11 -14.41
CA CYS A 94 3.82 17.40 -14.33
C CYS A 94 3.79 16.52 -13.09
N LEU A 95 2.60 16.16 -12.65
CA LEU A 95 2.39 15.22 -11.56
C LEU A 95 2.06 13.86 -12.16
N VAL A 96 2.67 12.81 -11.61
CA VAL A 96 2.40 11.43 -11.99
C VAL A 96 2.02 10.62 -10.76
N SER A 97 1.03 9.74 -10.90
CA SER A 97 0.57 8.86 -9.82
C SER A 97 0.41 7.43 -10.32
N LYS A 98 1.02 6.51 -9.58
CA LYS A 98 0.80 5.05 -9.70
C LYS A 98 0.01 4.48 -8.53
N LEU A 99 -0.35 5.34 -7.57
CA LEU A 99 -1.07 5.00 -6.35
C LEU A 99 -2.27 5.95 -6.29
N PHE A 100 -3.17 5.78 -7.24
CA PHE A 100 -4.42 6.52 -7.33
C PHE A 100 -5.56 5.69 -6.74
N ASP A 101 -6.49 6.36 -6.07
CA ASP A 101 -7.69 5.74 -5.49
C ASP A 101 -7.42 4.60 -4.47
N VAL A 102 -6.34 4.72 -3.70
CA VAL A 102 -5.94 3.74 -2.69
C VAL A 102 -6.93 3.73 -1.54
N CYS A 103 -7.45 2.55 -1.23
CA CYS A 103 -8.38 2.32 -0.12
C CYS A 103 -7.71 1.49 0.99
N PRO A 104 -8.21 1.50 2.24
CA PRO A 104 -7.70 0.61 3.30
C PRO A 104 -7.81 -0.90 2.99
N ARG A 105 -8.50 -1.28 1.91
CA ARG A 105 -8.67 -2.66 1.44
C ARG A 105 -7.94 -2.97 0.13
N SER A 106 -7.41 -1.96 -0.56
CA SER A 106 -6.74 -2.17 -1.85
C SER A 106 -5.42 -2.90 -1.68
N THR A 107 -5.03 -3.74 -2.64
CA THR A 107 -3.73 -4.41 -2.66
C THR A 107 -2.73 -3.66 -3.53
N LEU A 108 -1.43 -3.95 -3.37
CA LEU A 108 -0.39 -3.39 -4.24
C LEU A 108 -0.55 -3.86 -5.69
N GLU A 109 -0.86 -5.14 -5.89
CA GLU A 109 -1.04 -5.75 -7.20
C GLU A 109 -2.14 -5.05 -8.01
N GLU A 110 -3.25 -4.68 -7.36
CA GLU A 110 -4.33 -3.91 -7.98
C GLU A 110 -3.83 -2.53 -8.44
N MET A 111 -3.00 -1.86 -7.64
CA MET A 111 -2.47 -0.54 -8.00
C MET A 111 -1.48 -0.60 -9.15
N GLU A 112 -0.71 -1.68 -9.27
CA GLU A 112 0.27 -1.87 -10.36
C GLU A 112 -0.38 -2.09 -11.72
N GLN A 113 -1.61 -2.62 -11.74
CA GLN A 113 -2.39 -2.83 -12.96
C GLN A 113 -3.08 -1.55 -13.43
N GLN A 114 -3.18 -0.52 -12.57
CA GLN A 114 -3.78 0.74 -12.95
C GLN A 114 -2.86 1.56 -13.86
N GLU A 115 -3.47 2.25 -14.82
CA GLU A 115 -2.75 3.21 -15.64
C GLU A 115 -2.25 4.39 -14.80
N GLU A 116 -1.06 4.88 -15.13
CA GLU A 116 -0.49 6.03 -14.45
C GLU A 116 -1.31 7.30 -14.73
N VAL A 117 -1.79 7.93 -13.65
CA VAL A 117 -2.52 9.20 -13.75
C VAL A 117 -1.54 10.35 -13.90
N ARG A 118 -1.77 11.22 -14.89
CA ARG A 118 -0.92 12.37 -15.17
C ARG A 118 -1.72 13.67 -15.07
N VAL A 119 -1.22 14.62 -14.28
CA VAL A 119 -1.83 15.94 -14.11
C VAL A 119 -0.82 17.01 -14.52
N ALA A 120 -1.26 17.99 -15.31
CA ALA A 120 -0.42 19.11 -15.70
C ALA A 120 -0.14 20.05 -14.51
N TRP A 121 1.04 20.67 -14.48
CA TRP A 121 1.38 21.66 -13.45
C TRP A 121 0.40 22.84 -13.46
N GLY A 122 0.01 23.33 -12.28
CA GLY A 122 -0.95 24.43 -12.12
C GLY A 122 -2.39 24.09 -12.54
N THR A 123 -2.68 22.83 -12.91
CA THR A 123 -4.02 22.41 -13.34
C THR A 123 -4.69 21.50 -12.31
N GLY A 124 -5.95 21.78 -11.99
CA GLY A 124 -6.71 21.05 -10.98
C GLY A 124 -6.18 21.27 -9.56
N ILE A 125 -6.81 20.63 -8.57
CA ILE A 125 -6.47 20.81 -7.15
C ILE A 125 -5.02 20.40 -6.88
N ALA A 126 -4.62 19.20 -7.34
CA ALA A 126 -3.26 18.70 -7.14
C ALA A 126 -2.21 19.58 -7.84
N GLY A 127 -2.49 20.06 -9.06
CA GLY A 127 -1.59 20.96 -9.78
C GLY A 127 -1.46 22.34 -9.13
N HIS A 128 -2.54 22.86 -8.56
CA HIS A 128 -2.54 24.12 -7.80
C HIS A 128 -1.74 24.01 -6.50
N VAL A 129 -1.94 22.94 -5.71
CA VAL A 129 -1.16 22.69 -4.49
C VAL A 129 0.32 22.51 -4.83
N ALA A 130 0.65 21.80 -5.91
CA ALA A 130 2.04 21.64 -6.35
C ALA A 130 2.70 22.96 -6.78
N GLU A 131 1.94 23.87 -7.39
CA GLU A 131 2.42 25.19 -7.83
C GLU A 131 2.56 26.18 -6.67
N SER A 132 1.58 26.24 -5.77
CA SER A 132 1.54 27.17 -4.65
C SER A 132 2.39 26.72 -3.46
N GLY A 133 2.51 25.41 -3.24
CA GLY A 133 3.13 24.85 -2.04
C GLY A 133 2.25 24.90 -0.79
N GLU A 134 1.02 25.41 -0.89
CA GLU A 134 0.11 25.60 0.24
C GLU A 134 -0.94 24.47 0.29
N PRO A 135 -1.25 23.93 1.49
CA PRO A 135 -2.28 22.92 1.64
C PRO A 135 -3.68 23.54 1.44
N VAL A 136 -4.58 22.78 0.82
CA VAL A 136 -5.97 23.20 0.57
C VAL A 136 -6.93 22.20 1.22
N ASN A 137 -7.89 22.70 1.98
CA ASN A 137 -9.02 21.92 2.50
C ASN A 137 -10.30 22.38 1.81
N ILE A 138 -10.96 21.46 1.11
CA ILE A 138 -12.16 21.73 0.31
C ILE A 138 -13.34 20.98 0.94
N PRO A 139 -14.27 21.68 1.62
CA PRO A 139 -15.45 21.05 2.22
C PRO A 139 -16.42 20.45 1.20
N ASP A 140 -16.55 21.09 0.04
CA ASP A 140 -17.37 20.62 -1.10
C ASP A 140 -16.61 20.89 -2.41
N ALA A 141 -16.33 19.84 -3.18
CA ALA A 141 -15.53 19.92 -4.41
C ALA A 141 -16.36 20.28 -5.66
N TYR A 142 -17.69 20.34 -5.53
CA TYR A 142 -18.60 20.65 -6.63
C TYR A 142 -19.16 22.08 -6.59
N GLN A 143 -18.79 22.85 -5.57
CA GLN A 143 -19.12 24.27 -5.42
C GLN A 143 -17.86 25.12 -5.57
#